data_AF-A0A0G4MJN1-F1
#
_entry.id   AF-A0A0G4MJN1-F1
#
_cell.length_a   1.000
_cell.length_b   1.000
_cell.length_c   1.000
_cell.angle_alpha   90.00
_cell.angle_beta   90.00
_cell.angle_gamma   90.00
#
_symmetry.space_group_name_H-M   'P 1'
#
loop_
_entity.id
_entity.type
_entity.pdbx_description
1 polymer ?
#
loop_
_entity_poly.entity_id
_entity_poly.type
_entity_poly.pdbx_seq_one_letter_code
_entity_poly.pdbx_strand_id
1 'polypeptide(L)'
;MLVLKNPPLGRTTLLAWNVTVLYAYSLSQKVDDDDDDEGGLNPMMGEIVYHRLVSVNLGILWGIIVCRMIWPISGRRKFKEGLTILYVQLGLIWRRGPLAILLNSDSTRSYMRAGEEKAVQRYALKLDALRASAKSEFELRGPFPDDAYARIMQSTLRIVDGFHAMRLVTSKRGSLSAGERALLLHTAAERAQLCDRICHVFQVLASCFMLEYPLTDAIPSVEGTKDRLLGKIYQFRREHQPSLAAVKEDDQEDDAGVNNNESTNGNGNGNGNGKAKLKPPKLELHVTAEEKDYALLYAYTLVTAQVAHELQCVQKEMEGLFGVLNDESLLLR
;
A
#
# COMPACT_ATOMS: atom_id res chain seq x y z
N MET A 1 52.09 15.80 13.21
CA MET A 1 50.89 14.97 13.48
C MET A 1 50.36 14.43 12.14
N LEU A 2 51.06 13.48 11.51
CA LEU A 2 50.65 12.89 10.24
C LEU A 2 49.91 11.58 10.53
N VAL A 3 48.67 11.50 10.05
CA VAL A 3 47.70 10.44 10.34
C VAL A 3 48.23 9.08 9.84
N LEU A 4 48.74 8.26 10.77
CA LEU A 4 49.42 6.98 10.49
C LEU A 4 48.52 5.90 9.85
N LYS A 5 47.21 6.14 9.72
CA LYS A 5 46.23 5.17 9.23
C LYS A 5 45.50 5.51 7.94
N ASN A 6 45.74 6.69 7.34
CA ASN A 6 45.06 7.12 6.12
C ASN A 6 46.06 7.66 5.07
N PRO A 7 46.69 6.79 4.27
CA PRO A 7 47.60 7.20 3.20
C PRO A 7 47.03 8.24 2.22
N PRO A 8 45.73 8.26 1.84
CA PRO A 8 45.21 9.32 0.98
C PRO A 8 45.17 10.69 1.66
N LEU A 9 44.85 10.76 2.95
CA LEU A 9 44.84 12.03 3.70
C LEU A 9 46.24 12.62 3.83
N GLY A 10 47.25 11.78 4.07
CA GLY A 10 48.64 12.22 4.13
C GLY A 10 49.10 12.88 2.82
N ARG A 11 48.72 12.32 1.67
CA ARG A 11 49.04 12.88 0.34
C ARG A 11 48.37 14.23 0.11
N THR A 12 47.09 14.36 0.43
CA THR A 12 46.35 15.62 0.26
C THR A 12 46.89 16.70 1.20
N THR A 13 47.24 16.35 2.43
CA THR A 13 47.85 17.28 3.39
C THR A 13 49.22 17.77 2.92
N LEU A 14 50.06 16.87 2.38
CA LEU A 14 51.40 17.24 1.88
C LEU A 14 51.31 18.13 0.62
N LEU A 15 50.38 17.83 -0.30
CA LEU A 15 50.09 18.71 -1.44
C LEU A 15 49.60 20.09 -0.99
N ALA A 16 48.69 20.14 -0.01
CA ALA A 16 48.19 21.41 0.52
C ALA A 16 49.30 22.24 1.16
N TRP A 17 50.20 21.58 1.92
CA TRP A 17 51.38 22.20 2.53
C TRP A 17 52.33 22.80 1.48
N ASN A 18 52.65 22.03 0.43
CA ASN A 18 53.52 22.50 -0.66
C ASN A 18 52.95 23.74 -1.35
N VAL A 19 51.64 23.77 -1.61
CA VAL A 19 50.98 24.95 -2.21
C VAL A 19 51.04 26.17 -1.28
N THR A 20 50.86 25.98 0.03
CA THR A 20 50.96 27.10 0.99
C THR A 20 52.39 27.65 1.08
N VAL A 21 53.40 26.78 1.11
CA VAL A 21 54.81 27.21 1.14
C VAL A 21 55.21 27.93 -0.15
N LEU A 22 54.75 27.45 -1.31
CA LEU A 22 55.00 28.13 -2.59
C LEU A 22 54.29 29.49 -2.66
N TYR A 23 53.09 29.61 -2.11
CA TYR A 23 52.37 30.88 -2.03
C TYR A 23 53.11 31.90 -1.15
N ALA A 24 53.53 31.48 0.05
CA ALA A 24 54.33 32.33 0.94
C ALA A 24 55.67 32.74 0.31
N TYR A 25 56.34 31.82 -0.41
CA TYR A 25 57.56 32.12 -1.16
C TYR A 25 57.30 33.15 -2.28
N SER A 26 56.22 32.97 -3.05
CA SER A 26 55.84 33.94 -4.09
C SER A 26 55.48 35.31 -3.52
N LEU A 27 54.88 35.37 -2.33
CA LEU A 27 54.54 36.61 -1.64
C LEU A 27 55.82 37.33 -1.17
N SER A 28 56.77 36.59 -0.61
CA SER A 28 58.09 37.14 -0.21
C SER A 28 58.92 37.70 -1.38
N GLN A 29 58.60 37.33 -2.62
CA GLN A 29 59.31 37.77 -3.82
C GLN A 29 58.68 39.00 -4.49
N LYS A 30 57.42 39.34 -4.18
CA LYS A 30 56.76 40.57 -4.65
C LYS A 30 56.96 41.66 -3.61
N VAL A 31 57.64 42.74 -4.01
CA VAL A 31 57.95 43.90 -3.16
C VAL A 31 56.97 45.02 -3.53
N ASP A 32 55.71 44.86 -3.17
CA ASP A 32 54.75 45.98 -3.15
C ASP A 32 54.50 46.32 -1.66
N ASP A 33 54.94 47.50 -1.26
CA ASP A 33 55.06 47.96 0.14
C ASP A 33 53.69 48.34 0.79
N ASP A 34 52.58 47.74 0.36
CA ASP A 34 51.22 48.12 0.81
C ASP A 34 50.36 46.96 1.37
N ASP A 35 50.88 45.71 1.39
CA ASP A 35 50.18 44.53 1.95
C ASP A 35 50.77 44.14 3.32
N ASP A 36 50.57 45.00 4.32
CA ASP A 36 51.10 44.86 5.69
C ASP A 36 50.35 43.84 6.58
N ASP A 37 49.27 43.21 6.09
CA ASP A 37 48.43 42.30 6.87
C ASP A 37 48.86 40.83 6.83
N GLU A 38 49.54 40.38 5.76
CA GLU A 38 50.06 39.00 5.62
C GLU A 38 51.60 38.89 5.74
N GLY A 39 52.26 40.01 6.06
CA GLY A 39 53.69 40.09 6.39
C GLY A 39 54.61 39.97 5.18
N GLY A 40 55.02 41.10 4.60
CA GLY A 40 55.92 41.18 3.45
C GLY A 40 57.28 40.48 3.62
N LEU A 41 58.32 41.22 4.01
CA LEU A 41 59.71 40.70 4.10
C LEU A 41 59.89 39.52 5.09
N ASN A 42 58.94 39.28 5.99
CA ASN A 42 58.91 38.14 6.92
C ASN A 42 57.51 37.49 6.92
N PRO A 43 57.21 36.56 5.99
CA PRO A 43 55.90 35.94 5.91
C PRO A 43 55.64 35.07 7.15
N MET A 44 54.66 35.47 7.96
CA MET A 44 54.21 34.69 9.11
C MET A 44 53.33 33.54 8.62
N MET A 45 53.97 32.39 8.37
CA MET A 45 53.32 31.18 7.83
C MET A 45 52.02 30.78 8.54
N GLY A 46 51.88 31.07 9.84
CA GLY A 46 50.68 30.76 10.61
C GLY A 46 49.44 31.56 10.18
N GLU A 47 49.61 32.84 9.84
CA GLU A 47 48.52 33.76 9.49
C GLU A 47 47.99 33.48 8.08
N ILE A 48 48.91 33.25 7.14
CA ILE A 48 48.60 32.81 5.77
C ILE A 48 47.81 31.49 5.77
N VAL A 49 48.23 30.52 6.59
CA VAL A 49 47.51 29.24 6.74
C VAL A 49 46.12 29.46 7.33
N TYR A 50 45.99 30.35 8.31
CA TYR A 50 44.73 30.64 8.98
C TYR A 50 43.71 31.29 8.04
N HIS A 51 44.11 32.32 7.29
CA HIS A 51 43.23 33.01 6.35
C HIS A 51 42.72 32.06 5.24
N ARG A 52 43.62 31.21 4.71
CA ARG A 52 43.25 30.16 3.75
C ARG A 52 42.28 29.14 4.36
N LEU A 53 42.50 28.74 5.60
CA LEU A 53 41.62 27.80 6.30
C LEU A 53 40.22 28.40 6.47
N VAL A 54 40.11 29.66 6.89
CA VAL A 54 38.83 30.36 7.03
C VAL A 54 38.13 30.48 5.67
N SER A 55 38.84 30.94 4.63
CA SER A 55 38.30 31.09 3.27
C SER A 55 37.80 29.77 2.68
N VAL A 56 38.55 28.67 2.84
CA VAL A 56 38.13 27.34 2.36
C VAL A 56 36.93 26.83 3.15
N ASN A 57 36.90 26.99 4.48
CA ASN A 57 35.75 26.59 5.28
C ASN A 57 34.50 27.41 4.92
N LEU A 58 34.63 28.72 4.71
CA LEU A 58 33.55 29.59 4.27
C LEU A 58 33.05 29.18 2.88
N GLY A 59 33.95 28.86 1.95
CA GLY A 59 33.60 28.38 0.61
C GLY A 59 32.88 27.03 0.63
N ILE A 60 33.31 26.09 1.47
CA ILE A 60 32.62 24.81 1.66
C ILE A 60 31.24 25.04 2.28
N LEU A 61 31.14 25.90 3.29
CA LEU A 61 29.89 26.21 3.99
C LEU A 61 28.89 26.91 3.04
N TRP A 62 29.37 27.85 2.22
CA TRP A 62 28.59 28.49 1.16
C TRP A 62 28.19 27.49 0.07
N GLY A 63 29.08 26.59 -0.34
CA GLY A 63 28.77 25.52 -1.28
C GLY A 63 27.69 24.58 -0.76
N ILE A 64 27.76 24.19 0.51
CA ILE A 64 26.71 23.40 1.17
C ILE A 64 25.39 24.17 1.15
N ILE A 65 25.38 25.46 1.54
CA ILE A 65 24.18 26.30 1.53
C ILE A 65 23.58 26.38 0.12
N VAL A 66 24.39 26.67 -0.90
CA VAL A 66 23.96 26.82 -2.30
C VAL A 66 23.42 25.51 -2.86
N CYS A 67 24.17 24.40 -2.71
CA CYS A 67 23.70 23.07 -3.13
C CYS A 67 22.41 22.68 -2.41
N ARG A 68 22.21 23.17 -1.19
CA ARG A 68 21.03 22.87 -0.40
C ARG A 68 19.82 23.73 -0.70
N MET A 69 20.03 24.99 -1.10
CA MET A 69 18.96 25.94 -1.43
C MET A 69 18.54 25.89 -2.90
N ILE A 70 19.50 25.71 -3.83
CA ILE A 70 19.23 25.86 -5.28
C ILE A 70 18.80 24.54 -5.93
N TRP A 71 19.29 23.38 -5.45
CA TRP A 71 19.01 22.10 -6.11
C TRP A 71 18.50 21.01 -5.16
N PRO A 72 17.25 21.14 -4.67
CA PRO A 72 16.64 20.09 -3.88
C PRO A 72 16.25 18.93 -4.81
N ILE A 73 17.12 17.94 -4.98
CA ILE A 73 16.68 16.60 -5.36
C ILE A 73 15.99 16.02 -4.13
N SER A 74 14.73 16.40 -3.93
CA SER A 74 13.97 16.09 -2.72
C SER A 74 13.71 14.58 -2.64
N GLY A 75 14.41 13.91 -1.73
CA GLY A 75 14.12 12.55 -1.27
C GLY A 75 12.70 12.47 -0.72
N ARG A 76 12.17 13.55 -0.13
CA ARG A 76 10.75 13.64 0.26
C ARG A 76 9.82 13.48 -0.95
N ARG A 77 10.08 14.18 -2.07
CA ARG A 77 9.29 14.05 -3.30
C ARG A 77 9.37 12.64 -3.88
N LYS A 78 10.59 12.10 -4.00
CA LYS A 78 10.80 10.73 -4.51
C LYS A 78 10.13 9.67 -3.64
N PHE A 79 10.14 9.85 -2.33
CA PHE A 79 9.44 8.98 -1.39
C PHE A 79 7.92 9.02 -1.62
N LYS A 80 7.33 10.22 -1.71
CA LYS A 80 5.88 10.39 -1.94
C LYS A 80 5.42 9.84 -3.29
N GLU A 81 6.08 10.25 -4.38
CA GLU A 81 5.81 9.72 -5.73
C GLU A 81 5.97 8.20 -5.75
N GLY A 82 7.00 7.70 -5.09
CA GLY A 82 7.26 6.27 -5.01
C GLY A 82 6.20 5.50 -4.22
N LEU A 83 5.72 6.06 -3.11
CA LEU A 83 4.64 5.50 -2.29
C LEU A 83 3.32 5.46 -3.07
N THR A 84 2.97 6.54 -3.78
CA THR A 84 1.81 6.60 -4.67
C THR A 84 1.85 5.47 -5.72
N ILE A 85 2.99 5.31 -6.40
CA ILE A 85 3.17 4.25 -7.41
C ILE A 85 3.00 2.86 -6.78
N LEU A 86 3.57 2.63 -5.59
CA LEU A 86 3.43 1.37 -4.88
C LEU A 86 1.95 1.05 -4.58
N TYR A 87 1.18 2.01 -4.08
CA TYR A 87 -0.25 1.81 -3.76
C TYR A 87 -1.08 1.51 -5.01
N VAL A 88 -0.83 2.23 -6.11
CA VAL A 88 -1.49 1.93 -7.40
C VAL A 88 -1.15 0.52 -7.87
N GLN A 89 0.13 0.11 -7.79
CA GLN A 89 0.55 -1.23 -8.17
C GLN A 89 -0.12 -2.31 -7.30
N LEU A 90 -0.17 -2.12 -5.97
CA LEU A 90 -0.84 -3.04 -5.05
C LEU A 90 -2.34 -3.14 -5.35
N GLY A 91 -3.02 -2.02 -5.59
CA GLY A 91 -4.43 -2.00 -6.00
C GLY A 91 -4.68 -2.76 -7.29
N LEU A 92 -3.84 -2.56 -8.31
CA LEU A 92 -3.94 -3.28 -9.59
C LEU A 92 -3.67 -4.79 -9.44
N ILE A 93 -2.71 -5.19 -8.60
CA ILE A 93 -2.45 -6.60 -8.29
C ILE A 93 -3.66 -7.20 -7.56
N TRP A 94 -4.26 -6.48 -6.62
CA TRP A 94 -5.47 -6.92 -5.91
C TRP A 94 -6.67 -7.10 -6.84
N ARG A 95 -6.86 -6.19 -7.80
CA ARG A 95 -7.95 -6.26 -8.80
C ARG A 95 -7.91 -7.51 -9.68
N ARG A 96 -6.75 -8.17 -9.83
CA ARG A 96 -6.64 -9.45 -10.55
C ARG A 96 -7.46 -10.57 -9.89
N GLY A 97 -7.79 -10.44 -8.59
CA GLY A 97 -8.62 -11.36 -7.85
C GLY A 97 -7.91 -12.70 -7.54
N PRO A 98 -7.38 -12.90 -6.33
CA PRO A 98 -6.53 -14.05 -6.01
C PRO A 98 -7.23 -15.40 -6.21
N LEU A 99 -8.51 -15.49 -5.84
CA LEU A 99 -9.31 -16.72 -6.00
C LEU A 99 -9.98 -16.86 -7.37
N ALA A 100 -10.13 -15.77 -8.13
CA ALA A 100 -10.70 -15.84 -9.48
C ALA A 100 -9.76 -16.55 -10.47
N ILE A 101 -8.45 -16.40 -10.26
CA ILE A 101 -7.41 -17.05 -11.07
C ILE A 101 -7.45 -18.57 -10.89
N LEU A 102 -7.76 -19.07 -9.68
CA LEU A 102 -7.91 -20.49 -9.42
C LEU A 102 -9.06 -21.14 -10.20
N LEU A 103 -10.14 -20.39 -10.47
CA LEU A 103 -11.29 -20.90 -11.21
C LEU A 103 -11.02 -21.00 -12.72
N ASN A 104 -10.19 -20.10 -13.25
CA ASN A 104 -9.92 -19.95 -14.69
C ASN A 104 -8.65 -20.68 -15.16
N SER A 105 -7.79 -21.14 -14.25
CA SER A 105 -6.53 -21.81 -14.62
C SER A 105 -6.44 -23.19 -14.00
N ASP A 106 -6.04 -24.17 -14.81
CA ASP A 106 -5.58 -25.48 -14.36
C ASP A 106 -4.23 -25.34 -13.63
N SER A 107 -4.24 -24.66 -12.48
CA SER A 107 -3.13 -24.51 -11.51
C SER A 107 -1.79 -23.91 -12.02
N THR A 108 -1.71 -23.43 -13.27
CA THR A 108 -0.46 -22.93 -13.88
C THR A 108 -0.21 -21.43 -13.72
N ARG A 109 -1.24 -20.60 -13.49
CA ARG A 109 -1.07 -19.15 -13.28
C ARG A 109 -1.21 -18.79 -11.81
N SER A 110 -0.12 -18.33 -11.19
CA SER A 110 -0.13 -17.78 -9.83
C SER A 110 -0.69 -16.35 -9.81
N TYR A 111 -1.39 -16.00 -8.73
CA TYR A 111 -1.91 -14.66 -8.46
C TYR A 111 -0.85 -13.55 -8.61
N MET A 112 0.36 -13.83 -8.13
CA MET A 112 1.52 -12.95 -8.24
C MET A 112 2.74 -13.77 -8.65
N ARG A 113 3.46 -13.33 -9.68
CA ARG A 113 4.70 -14.01 -10.09
C ARG A 113 5.77 -13.84 -9.02
N ALA A 114 6.63 -14.84 -8.84
CA ALA A 114 7.72 -14.78 -7.86
C ALA A 114 8.64 -13.57 -8.03
N GLY A 115 8.83 -13.11 -9.28
CA GLY A 115 9.58 -11.90 -9.59
C GLY A 115 8.84 -10.61 -9.26
N GLU A 116 7.51 -10.57 -9.44
CA GLU A 116 6.68 -9.40 -9.09
C GLU A 116 6.70 -9.16 -7.58
N GLU A 117 6.56 -10.22 -6.78
CA GLU A 117 6.61 -10.12 -5.31
C GLU A 117 7.93 -9.55 -4.79
N LYS A 118 9.05 -10.14 -5.24
CA LYS A 118 10.38 -9.68 -4.85
C LYS A 118 10.65 -8.25 -5.34
N ALA A 119 10.02 -7.81 -6.42
CA ALA A 119 10.11 -6.43 -6.88
C ALA A 119 9.34 -5.48 -5.93
N VAL A 120 8.11 -5.83 -5.56
CA VAL A 120 7.28 -5.06 -4.62
C VAL A 120 7.96 -4.93 -3.25
N GLN A 121 8.46 -6.03 -2.67
CA GLN A 121 9.16 -6.02 -1.38
C GLN A 121 10.43 -5.16 -1.43
N ARG A 122 11.28 -5.34 -2.45
CA ARG A 122 12.48 -4.51 -2.61
C ARG A 122 12.15 -3.04 -2.81
N TYR A 123 11.07 -2.74 -3.52
CA TYR A 123 10.63 -1.37 -3.74
C TYR A 123 10.15 -0.74 -2.42
N ALA A 124 9.36 -1.44 -1.62
CA ALA A 124 8.93 -1.00 -0.30
C ALA A 124 10.12 -0.70 0.63
N LEU A 125 11.13 -1.58 0.67
CA LEU A 125 12.36 -1.35 1.46
C LEU A 125 13.16 -0.13 0.96
N LYS A 126 13.22 0.06 -0.37
CA LYS A 126 13.84 1.26 -0.96
C LYS A 126 13.11 2.54 -0.55
N LEU A 127 11.77 2.52 -0.48
CA LEU A 127 10.99 3.66 -0.02
C LEU A 127 11.27 3.98 1.46
N ASP A 128 11.41 2.98 2.32
CA ASP A 128 11.76 3.22 3.73
C ASP A 128 13.17 3.82 3.88
N ALA A 129 14.13 3.39 3.06
CA ALA A 129 15.45 4.03 3.00
C ALA A 129 15.37 5.49 2.53
N LEU A 130 14.52 5.79 1.55
CA LEU A 130 14.27 7.16 1.10
C LEU A 130 13.62 8.02 2.20
N ARG A 131 12.65 7.47 2.96
CA ARG A 131 12.05 8.13 4.14
C ARG A 131 13.12 8.48 5.17
N ALA A 132 14.00 7.55 5.51
CA ALA A 132 15.08 7.80 6.46
C ALA A 132 16.00 8.94 5.99
N SER A 133 16.31 9.00 4.69
CA SER A 133 17.09 10.11 4.12
C SER A 133 16.33 11.45 4.11
N ALA A 134 15.02 11.41 3.87
CA ALA A 134 14.13 12.57 3.78
C ALA A 134 14.05 13.38 5.08
N LYS A 135 14.33 12.76 6.24
CA LYS A 135 14.45 13.42 7.55
C LYS A 135 15.54 14.49 7.58
N SER A 136 16.66 14.23 6.91
CA SER A 136 17.82 15.14 6.87
C SER A 136 17.65 16.28 5.85
N GLU A 137 16.55 16.27 5.10
CA GLU A 137 16.21 17.30 4.13
C GLU A 137 15.48 18.48 4.78
N PHE A 138 15.80 19.70 4.34
CA PHE A 138 15.27 20.98 4.79
C PHE A 138 14.36 21.44 3.66
N GLU A 139 13.11 21.72 3.97
CA GLU A 139 12.17 22.38 3.07
C GLU A 139 11.64 23.63 3.77
N LEU A 140 11.39 24.68 2.98
CA LEU A 140 10.75 25.91 3.47
C LEU A 140 9.32 25.67 3.98
N ARG A 141 8.69 24.55 3.58
CA ARG A 141 7.35 24.11 4.04
C ARG A 141 7.34 23.48 5.44
N GLY A 142 8.50 23.29 6.07
CA GLY A 142 8.60 22.78 7.45
C GLY A 142 9.28 21.40 7.58
N PRO A 143 9.36 20.89 8.83
CA PRO A 143 9.98 19.61 9.12
C PRO A 143 9.20 18.44 8.50
N PHE A 144 9.92 17.40 8.11
CA PHE A 144 9.31 16.17 7.60
C PHE A 144 8.61 15.44 8.76
N PRO A 145 7.33 15.06 8.64
CA PRO A 145 6.63 14.31 9.68
C PRO A 145 7.06 12.83 9.65
N ASP A 146 8.28 12.58 10.14
CA ASP A 146 8.97 11.29 10.12
C ASP A 146 8.16 10.19 10.82
N ASP A 147 7.59 10.48 11.99
CA ASP A 147 6.89 9.49 12.82
C ASP A 147 5.62 8.97 12.13
N ALA A 148 4.84 9.87 11.51
CA ALA A 148 3.61 9.48 10.80
C ALA A 148 3.94 8.67 9.54
N TYR A 149 4.90 9.11 8.73
CA TYR A 149 5.33 8.35 7.55
C TYR A 149 6.00 7.02 7.92
N ALA A 150 6.66 6.93 9.07
CA ALA A 150 7.19 5.66 9.59
C ALA A 150 6.05 4.67 9.90
N ARG A 151 4.98 5.12 10.57
CA ARG A 151 3.79 4.28 10.83
C ARG A 151 3.08 3.85 9.54
N ILE A 152 2.91 4.76 8.58
CA ILE A 152 2.37 4.45 7.25
C ILE A 152 3.23 3.39 6.55
N MET A 153 4.56 3.52 6.60
CA MET A 153 5.47 2.55 5.98
C MET A 153 5.40 1.18 6.69
N GLN A 154 5.29 1.14 8.01
CA GLN A 154 5.10 -0.10 8.77
C GLN A 154 3.81 -0.83 8.35
N SER A 155 2.69 -0.13 8.28
CA SER A 155 1.44 -0.71 7.78
C SER A 155 1.54 -1.11 6.31
N THR A 156 2.25 -0.33 5.49
CA THR A 156 2.51 -0.69 4.07
C THR A 156 3.31 -1.98 3.94
N LEU A 157 4.32 -2.21 4.78
CA LEU A 157 5.07 -3.47 4.81
C LEU A 157 4.18 -4.64 5.22
N ARG A 158 3.31 -4.47 6.22
CA ARG A 158 2.34 -5.50 6.62
C ARG A 158 1.30 -5.79 5.53
N ILE A 159 0.89 -4.78 4.77
CA ILE A 159 0.06 -4.97 3.57
C ILE A 159 0.81 -5.85 2.58
N VAL A 160 2.07 -5.53 2.26
CA VAL A 160 2.90 -6.33 1.34
C VAL A 160 3.05 -7.79 1.84
N ASP A 161 3.21 -7.99 3.14
CA ASP A 161 3.22 -9.33 3.75
C ASP A 161 1.87 -10.06 3.56
N GLY A 162 0.75 -9.32 3.64
CA GLY A 162 -0.58 -9.83 3.30
C GLY A 162 -0.70 -10.29 1.84
N PHE A 163 -0.07 -9.59 0.88
CA PHE A 163 -0.01 -10.05 -0.52
C PHE A 163 0.81 -11.33 -0.67
N HIS A 164 1.91 -11.47 0.09
CA HIS A 164 2.67 -12.70 0.14
C HIS A 164 1.84 -13.85 0.75
N ALA A 165 1.14 -13.61 1.86
CA ALA A 165 0.22 -14.59 2.45
C ALA A 165 -0.89 -15.00 1.46
N MET A 166 -1.47 -14.05 0.74
CA MET A 166 -2.47 -14.31 -0.30
C MET A 166 -1.93 -15.18 -1.43
N ARG A 167 -0.69 -14.92 -1.85
CA ARG A 167 0.00 -15.77 -2.83
C ARG A 167 0.21 -17.19 -2.28
N LEU A 168 0.62 -17.35 -1.03
CA LEU A 168 0.80 -18.68 -0.42
C LEU A 168 -0.51 -19.47 -0.36
N VAL A 169 -1.63 -18.82 -0.03
CA VAL A 169 -2.97 -19.43 -0.02
C VAL A 169 -3.38 -19.91 -1.43
N THR A 170 -2.93 -19.22 -2.48
CA THR A 170 -3.29 -19.52 -3.87
C THR A 170 -2.28 -20.40 -4.62
N SER A 171 -1.01 -20.48 -4.22
CA SER A 171 0.07 -21.12 -5.01
C SER A 171 0.26 -22.64 -4.80
N LYS A 172 -0.47 -23.30 -3.89
CA LYS A 172 -0.17 -24.69 -3.48
C LYS A 172 -1.23 -25.75 -3.84
N ARG A 173 -2.17 -25.47 -4.75
CA ARG A 173 -3.29 -26.39 -5.02
C ARG A 173 -3.22 -26.93 -6.46
N GLY A 174 -2.97 -28.23 -6.60
CA GLY A 174 -2.85 -28.90 -7.89
C GLY A 174 -4.16 -28.92 -8.69
N SER A 175 -5.30 -29.16 -8.03
CA SER A 175 -6.64 -29.05 -8.59
C SER A 175 -7.64 -28.71 -7.48
N LEU A 176 -8.72 -27.99 -7.82
CA LEU A 176 -9.79 -27.70 -6.86
C LEU A 176 -10.73 -28.89 -6.73
N SER A 177 -11.15 -29.18 -5.50
CA SER A 177 -12.24 -30.12 -5.23
C SER A 177 -13.54 -29.66 -5.90
N ALA A 178 -14.45 -30.60 -6.20
CA ALA A 178 -15.77 -30.28 -6.73
C ALA A 178 -16.55 -29.34 -5.79
N GLY A 179 -16.45 -29.57 -4.47
CA GLY A 179 -17.04 -28.73 -3.42
C GLY A 179 -16.43 -27.32 -3.39
N GLU A 180 -15.10 -27.22 -3.46
CA GLU A 180 -14.40 -25.93 -3.53
C GLU A 180 -14.78 -25.12 -4.77
N ARG A 181 -14.88 -25.79 -5.92
CA ARG A 181 -15.28 -25.15 -7.17
C ARG A 181 -16.71 -24.63 -7.10
N ALA A 182 -17.64 -25.42 -6.56
CA ALA A 182 -19.03 -25.01 -6.35
C ALA A 182 -19.13 -23.82 -5.38
N LEU A 183 -18.40 -23.87 -4.26
CA LEU A 183 -18.36 -22.80 -3.26
C LEU A 183 -17.73 -21.50 -3.83
N LEU A 184 -16.66 -21.60 -4.61
CA LEU A 184 -16.06 -20.45 -5.27
C LEU A 184 -16.98 -19.84 -6.31
N LEU A 185 -17.69 -20.64 -7.10
CA LEU A 185 -18.69 -20.15 -8.05
C LEU A 185 -19.83 -19.42 -7.32
N HIS A 186 -20.35 -20.01 -6.25
CA HIS A 186 -21.43 -19.43 -5.44
C HIS A 186 -21.03 -18.07 -4.81
N THR A 187 -19.77 -17.91 -4.41
CA THR A 187 -19.26 -16.69 -3.76
C THR A 187 -18.61 -15.68 -4.71
N ALA A 188 -18.61 -15.93 -6.02
CA ALA A 188 -17.84 -15.14 -6.99
C ALA A 188 -18.22 -13.65 -7.01
N ALA A 189 -19.52 -13.33 -6.98
CA ALA A 189 -20.00 -11.96 -7.00
C ALA A 189 -19.55 -11.15 -5.77
N GLU A 190 -19.64 -11.75 -4.58
CA GLU A 190 -19.24 -11.08 -3.34
C GLU A 190 -17.73 -10.85 -3.26
N ARG A 191 -16.94 -11.84 -3.72
CA ARG A 191 -15.49 -11.72 -3.80
C ARG A 191 -15.07 -10.64 -4.80
N ALA A 192 -15.75 -10.52 -5.94
CA ALA A 192 -15.47 -9.48 -6.93
C ALA A 192 -15.72 -8.09 -6.33
N GLN A 193 -16.88 -7.89 -5.68
CA GLN A 193 -17.18 -6.63 -4.99
C GLN A 193 -16.17 -6.31 -3.89
N LEU A 194 -15.72 -7.30 -3.11
CA LEU A 194 -14.70 -7.11 -2.09
C LEU A 194 -13.35 -6.67 -2.69
N CYS A 195 -12.95 -7.29 -3.80
CA CYS A 195 -11.71 -6.92 -4.50
C CYS A 195 -11.79 -5.50 -5.07
N ASP A 196 -12.92 -5.13 -5.67
CA ASP A 196 -13.13 -3.80 -6.24
C ASP A 196 -13.11 -2.71 -5.16
N ARG A 197 -13.74 -2.96 -4.01
CA ARG A 197 -13.74 -2.03 -2.88
C ARG A 197 -12.34 -1.80 -2.34
N ILE A 198 -11.56 -2.86 -2.11
CA ILE A 198 -10.16 -2.74 -1.64
C ILE A 198 -9.28 -2.04 -2.69
N CYS A 199 -9.45 -2.36 -3.97
CA CYS A 199 -8.75 -1.69 -5.05
C CYS A 199 -9.04 -0.17 -5.06
N HIS A 200 -10.30 0.22 -4.82
CA HIS A 200 -10.69 1.62 -4.72
C HIS A 200 -10.01 2.30 -3.52
N VAL A 201 -9.92 1.65 -2.36
CA VAL A 201 -9.19 2.20 -1.20
C VAL A 201 -7.72 2.47 -1.57
N PHE A 202 -7.03 1.53 -2.22
CA PHE A 202 -5.65 1.76 -2.69
C PHE A 202 -5.52 2.98 -3.61
N GLN A 203 -6.47 3.17 -4.53
CA GLN A 203 -6.47 4.30 -5.47
C GLN A 203 -6.74 5.64 -4.78
N VAL A 204 -7.67 5.67 -3.83
CA VAL A 204 -7.94 6.89 -3.04
C VAL A 204 -6.72 7.27 -2.22
N LEU A 205 -6.11 6.31 -1.49
CA LEU A 205 -4.91 6.58 -0.71
C LEU A 205 -3.74 7.06 -1.59
N ALA A 206 -3.55 6.44 -2.77
CA ALA A 206 -2.56 6.89 -3.74
C ALA A 206 -2.79 8.34 -4.19
N SER A 207 -4.04 8.72 -4.49
CA SER A 207 -4.39 10.10 -4.83
C SER A 207 -4.08 11.05 -3.68
N CYS A 208 -4.44 10.70 -2.44
CA CYS A 208 -4.15 11.50 -1.25
C CYS A 208 -2.63 11.69 -1.03
N PHE A 209 -1.82 10.65 -1.23
CA PHE A 209 -0.36 10.77 -1.14
C PHE A 209 0.23 11.70 -2.20
N MET A 210 -0.31 11.68 -3.42
CA MET A 210 0.17 12.51 -4.53
C MET A 210 -0.21 13.98 -4.37
N LEU A 211 -1.42 14.24 -3.89
CA LEU A 211 -2.03 15.57 -3.84
C LEU A 211 -1.88 16.26 -2.47
N GLU A 212 -1.42 15.55 -1.43
CA GLU A 212 -1.30 16.06 -0.06
C GLU A 212 -2.60 16.69 0.47
N TYR A 213 -3.74 16.14 0.05
CA TYR A 213 -5.06 16.68 0.35
C TYR A 213 -5.77 15.87 1.44
N PRO A 214 -6.63 16.51 2.25
CA PRO A 214 -7.41 15.83 3.28
C PRO A 214 -8.27 14.72 2.68
N LEU A 215 -8.35 13.59 3.38
CA LEU A 215 -9.22 12.50 2.95
C LEU A 215 -10.68 12.97 2.95
N THR A 216 -11.41 12.60 1.90
CA THR A 216 -12.86 12.72 1.88
C THR A 216 -13.47 11.59 2.72
N ASP A 217 -14.61 11.84 3.35
CA ASP A 217 -15.34 10.85 4.18
C ASP A 217 -15.89 9.64 3.38
N ALA A 218 -15.55 9.54 2.09
CA ALA A 218 -16.10 8.58 1.14
C ALA A 218 -15.26 7.30 0.99
N ILE A 219 -14.39 6.94 1.95
CA ILE A 219 -13.66 5.67 1.84
C ILE A 219 -14.65 4.51 2.04
N PRO A 220 -14.76 3.60 1.05
CA PRO A 220 -15.73 2.52 1.13
C PRO A 220 -15.37 1.54 2.25
N SER A 221 -16.29 1.34 3.20
CA SER A 221 -16.10 0.32 4.24
C SER A 221 -16.04 -1.08 3.63
N VAL A 222 -14.99 -1.82 4.03
CA VAL A 222 -14.74 -3.20 3.60
C VAL A 222 -15.51 -4.20 4.47
N GLU A 223 -15.94 -3.81 5.68
CA GLU A 223 -16.56 -4.68 6.69
C GLU A 223 -17.89 -5.25 6.22
N GLY A 224 -18.82 -4.40 5.75
CA GLY A 224 -20.13 -4.87 5.29
C GLY A 224 -20.04 -5.83 4.09
N THR A 225 -19.05 -5.66 3.23
CA THR A 225 -18.83 -6.57 2.09
C THR A 225 -18.23 -7.91 2.55
N LYS A 226 -17.33 -7.88 3.53
CA LYS A 226 -16.77 -9.08 4.18
C LYS A 226 -17.86 -9.88 4.89
N ASP A 227 -18.75 -9.22 5.64
CA ASP A 227 -19.83 -9.90 6.38
C ASP A 227 -20.84 -10.54 5.43
N ARG A 228 -21.14 -9.88 4.31
CA ARG A 228 -21.97 -10.43 3.25
C ARG A 228 -21.35 -11.67 2.60
N LEU A 229 -20.02 -11.66 2.38
CA LEU A 229 -19.28 -12.83 1.90
C LEU A 229 -19.37 -13.99 2.90
N LEU A 230 -19.15 -13.74 4.21
CA LEU A 230 -19.29 -14.76 5.25
C LEU A 230 -20.72 -15.32 5.33
N GLY A 231 -21.73 -14.45 5.22
CA GLY A 231 -23.14 -14.87 5.14
C GLY A 231 -23.42 -15.79 3.95
N LYS A 232 -22.83 -15.51 2.78
CA LYS A 232 -22.96 -16.38 1.60
C LYS A 232 -22.25 -17.73 1.76
N ILE A 233 -21.11 -17.75 2.44
CA ILE A 233 -20.41 -19.00 2.78
C ILE A 233 -21.27 -19.84 3.74
N TYR A 234 -21.89 -19.20 4.73
CA TYR A 234 -22.78 -19.88 5.68
C TYR A 234 -24.06 -20.41 5.01
N GLN A 235 -24.66 -19.64 4.10
CA GLN A 235 -25.82 -20.10 3.30
C GLN A 235 -25.47 -21.35 2.50
N PHE A 236 -24.34 -21.33 1.79
CA PHE A 236 -23.87 -22.48 1.02
C PHE A 236 -23.66 -23.71 1.91
N ARG A 237 -23.07 -23.53 3.10
CA ARG A 237 -22.91 -24.60 4.09
C ARG A 237 -24.23 -25.24 4.49
N ARG A 238 -25.23 -24.43 4.81
CA ARG A 238 -26.55 -24.92 5.23
C ARG A 238 -27.25 -25.73 4.13
N GLU A 239 -27.08 -25.34 2.87
CA GLU A 239 -27.71 -26.00 1.71
C GLU A 239 -27.03 -27.33 1.32
N HIS A 240 -25.74 -27.48 1.59
CA HIS A 240 -24.94 -28.65 1.16
C HIS A 240 -24.49 -29.55 2.31
N GLN A 241 -25.00 -29.31 3.52
CA GLN A 241 -24.76 -30.17 4.69
C GLN A 241 -25.97 -31.09 4.91
N PRO A 242 -25.83 -32.41 4.73
CA PRO A 242 -26.95 -33.35 4.76
C PRO A 242 -27.63 -33.50 6.13
N SER A 243 -27.05 -32.98 7.22
CA SER A 243 -27.56 -33.15 8.59
C SER A 243 -28.39 -31.97 9.12
N LEU A 244 -28.54 -30.85 8.39
CA LEU A 244 -29.25 -29.65 8.86
C LEU A 244 -30.57 -29.39 8.14
N ALA A 245 -30.77 -30.01 6.97
CA ALA A 245 -32.03 -29.94 6.23
C ALA A 245 -33.12 -30.86 6.83
N ALA A 246 -32.71 -32.01 7.39
CA ALA A 246 -33.63 -33.00 7.95
C ALA A 246 -34.29 -32.60 9.30
N VAL A 247 -33.86 -31.51 9.93
CA VAL A 247 -34.41 -31.06 11.24
C VAL A 247 -35.50 -29.99 11.08
N LYS A 248 -35.89 -29.63 9.85
CA LYS A 248 -36.89 -28.57 9.60
C LYS A 248 -38.18 -29.03 8.94
N GLU A 249 -38.30 -30.31 8.59
CA GLU A 249 -39.53 -30.83 7.95
C GLU A 249 -40.47 -31.58 8.91
N ASP A 250 -40.09 -31.81 10.17
CA ASP A 250 -40.89 -32.63 11.12
C ASP A 250 -41.66 -31.85 12.21
N ASP A 251 -41.62 -30.50 12.25
CA ASP A 251 -42.33 -29.70 13.28
C ASP A 251 -43.59 -28.98 12.74
N GLN A 252 -44.42 -29.63 11.93
CA GLN A 252 -45.77 -29.16 11.63
C GLN A 252 -46.76 -30.33 11.53
N GLU A 253 -46.97 -31.02 12.65
CA GLU A 253 -48.13 -31.90 12.85
C GLU A 253 -49.41 -31.07 13.03
N ASP A 254 -50.35 -31.31 12.12
CA ASP A 254 -51.74 -31.69 12.38
C ASP A 254 -52.57 -30.91 13.41
N ASP A 255 -53.49 -30.07 12.90
CA ASP A 255 -54.83 -29.95 13.49
C ASP A 255 -55.89 -30.14 12.40
N ALA A 256 -56.67 -31.20 12.55
CA ALA A 256 -57.76 -31.60 11.67
C ALA A 256 -59.09 -31.04 12.20
N GLY A 257 -59.80 -30.27 11.37
CA GLY A 257 -61.09 -29.68 11.76
C GLY A 257 -62.02 -29.35 10.59
N VAL A 258 -62.66 -30.39 10.04
CA VAL A 258 -64.06 -30.48 9.57
C VAL A 258 -64.64 -29.45 8.57
N ASN A 259 -65.15 -30.01 7.47
CA ASN A 259 -66.02 -29.47 6.42
C ASN A 259 -67.11 -28.46 6.83
N ASN A 260 -67.42 -27.53 5.93
CA ASN A 260 -68.79 -27.39 5.39
C ASN A 260 -68.82 -26.65 4.04
N ASN A 261 -69.67 -27.15 3.15
CA ASN A 261 -70.02 -26.61 1.84
C ASN A 261 -70.63 -25.22 1.94
N GLU A 262 -70.30 -24.33 1.01
CA GLU A 262 -71.32 -23.50 0.37
C GLU A 262 -70.89 -23.06 -1.04
N SER A 263 -71.74 -23.39 -2.01
CA SER A 263 -71.67 -22.92 -3.39
C SER A 263 -71.96 -21.43 -3.45
N THR A 264 -71.18 -20.66 -4.20
CA THR A 264 -71.76 -19.52 -4.92
C THR A 264 -71.02 -19.21 -6.21
N ASN A 265 -71.85 -19.02 -7.22
CA ASN A 265 -71.60 -18.76 -8.62
C ASN A 265 -70.97 -17.37 -8.82
N GLY A 266 -69.96 -17.26 -9.69
CA GLY A 266 -69.24 -16.01 -9.96
C GLY A 266 -68.58 -16.02 -11.33
N ASN A 267 -69.38 -15.74 -12.35
CA ASN A 267 -69.01 -15.54 -13.75
C ASN A 267 -67.97 -14.41 -13.90
N GLY A 268 -66.82 -14.70 -14.53
CA GLY A 268 -65.73 -13.74 -14.73
C GLY A 268 -64.84 -14.11 -15.91
N ASN A 269 -65.29 -13.73 -17.10
CA ASN A 269 -64.59 -13.84 -18.38
C ASN A 269 -63.30 -12.97 -18.36
N GLY A 270 -62.13 -13.58 -18.56
CA GLY A 270 -60.83 -12.90 -18.49
C GLY A 270 -59.78 -13.62 -19.33
N ASN A 271 -59.78 -13.32 -20.62
CA ASN A 271 -58.82 -13.77 -21.63
C ASN A 271 -57.41 -13.18 -21.34
N GLY A 272 -56.38 -14.02 -21.20
CA GLY A 272 -55.04 -13.53 -20.85
C GLY A 272 -53.92 -14.56 -21.06
N ASN A 273 -53.37 -14.55 -22.28
CA ASN A 273 -52.14 -15.18 -22.75
C ASN A 273 -51.17 -15.76 -21.70
N GLY A 274 -51.05 -17.09 -21.69
CA GLY A 274 -49.96 -17.81 -21.04
C GLY A 274 -48.62 -17.53 -21.70
N LYS A 275 -47.78 -16.73 -21.05
CA LYS A 275 -46.33 -16.77 -21.24
C LYS A 275 -45.75 -17.66 -20.15
N ALA A 276 -45.52 -18.93 -20.50
CA ALA A 276 -44.74 -19.85 -19.70
C ALA A 276 -43.35 -19.25 -19.45
N LYS A 277 -43.11 -18.81 -18.21
CA LYS A 277 -41.81 -18.33 -17.76
C LYS A 277 -40.95 -19.58 -17.56
N LEU A 278 -40.23 -19.96 -18.62
CA LEU A 278 -39.22 -21.01 -18.58
C LEU A 278 -38.22 -20.67 -17.48
N LYS A 279 -38.31 -21.39 -16.36
CA LYS A 279 -37.32 -21.35 -15.28
C LYS A 279 -36.05 -21.99 -15.84
N PRO A 280 -34.88 -21.32 -15.83
CA PRO A 280 -33.67 -21.92 -16.38
C PRO A 280 -33.32 -23.19 -15.59
N PRO A 281 -32.74 -24.22 -16.24
CA PRO A 281 -32.48 -25.50 -15.61
C PRO A 281 -31.42 -25.33 -14.52
N LYS A 282 -31.83 -25.52 -13.27
CA LYS A 282 -30.94 -25.67 -12.13
C LYS A 282 -30.31 -27.07 -12.27
N LEU A 283 -29.18 -27.18 -12.97
CA LEU A 283 -28.32 -28.35 -12.86
C LEU A 283 -27.74 -28.33 -11.44
N GLU A 284 -28.54 -28.75 -10.46
CA GLU A 284 -28.04 -29.10 -9.13
C GLU A 284 -27.31 -30.43 -9.26
N LEU A 285 -26.04 -30.34 -9.66
CA LEU A 285 -25.09 -31.37 -9.33
C LEU A 285 -25.05 -31.39 -7.80
N HIS A 286 -25.59 -32.43 -7.17
CA HIS A 286 -25.62 -32.60 -5.71
C HIS A 286 -24.18 -32.78 -5.20
N VAL A 287 -23.44 -31.66 -5.10
CA VAL A 287 -22.06 -31.62 -4.66
C VAL A 287 -22.06 -31.50 -3.14
N THR A 288 -21.73 -32.58 -2.45
CA THR A 288 -21.46 -32.53 -1.01
C THR A 288 -20.14 -31.81 -0.79
N ALA A 289 -20.15 -30.67 -0.10
CA ALA A 289 -18.95 -29.93 0.26
C ALA A 289 -18.44 -30.36 1.64
N GLU A 290 -17.18 -30.73 1.74
CA GLU A 290 -16.54 -31.10 3.01
C GLU A 290 -16.11 -29.86 3.80
N GLU A 291 -15.92 -29.97 5.12
CA GLU A 291 -15.42 -28.87 5.95
C GLU A 291 -14.06 -28.31 5.47
N LYS A 292 -13.23 -29.18 4.89
CA LYS A 292 -11.93 -28.83 4.32
C LYS A 292 -12.05 -27.88 3.12
N ASP A 293 -13.16 -27.95 2.37
CA ASP A 293 -13.39 -27.11 1.19
C ASP A 293 -13.60 -25.63 1.57
N TYR A 294 -14.01 -25.36 2.81
CA TYR A 294 -14.20 -23.99 3.32
C TYR A 294 -12.91 -23.32 3.77
N ALA A 295 -11.87 -24.10 4.08
CA ALA A 295 -10.61 -23.58 4.64
C ALA A 295 -9.95 -22.55 3.72
N LEU A 296 -10.08 -22.72 2.39
CA LEU A 296 -9.55 -21.78 1.40
C LEU A 296 -10.20 -20.41 1.51
N LEU A 297 -11.54 -20.36 1.59
CA LEU A 297 -12.25 -19.09 1.69
C LEU A 297 -12.02 -18.43 3.05
N TYR A 298 -11.91 -19.19 4.14
CA TYR A 298 -11.59 -18.63 5.45
C TYR A 298 -10.17 -18.06 5.52
N ALA A 299 -9.18 -18.74 4.92
CA ALA A 299 -7.84 -18.18 4.81
C ALA A 299 -7.84 -16.90 3.97
N TYR A 300 -8.58 -16.89 2.86
CA TYR A 300 -8.77 -15.70 2.03
C TYR A 300 -9.42 -14.55 2.80
N THR A 301 -10.51 -14.79 3.55
CA THR A 301 -11.19 -13.74 4.32
C THR A 301 -10.30 -13.21 5.44
N LEU A 302 -9.51 -14.05 6.10
CA LEU A 302 -8.57 -13.64 7.14
C LEU A 302 -7.49 -12.71 6.58
N VAL A 303 -6.82 -13.11 5.50
CA VAL A 303 -5.77 -12.28 4.86
C VAL A 303 -6.37 -10.98 4.32
N THR A 304 -7.57 -11.05 3.73
CA THR A 304 -8.27 -9.87 3.23
C THR A 304 -8.63 -8.90 4.36
N ALA A 305 -9.08 -9.41 5.51
CA ALA A 305 -9.38 -8.60 6.67
C ALA A 305 -8.12 -7.94 7.25
N GLN A 306 -6.99 -8.66 7.29
CA GLN A 306 -5.71 -8.10 7.71
C GLN A 306 -5.27 -6.95 6.80
N VAL A 307 -5.33 -7.13 5.47
CA VAL A 307 -4.99 -6.06 4.51
C VAL A 307 -5.92 -4.86 4.66
N ALA A 308 -7.22 -5.10 4.82
CA ALA A 308 -8.21 -4.04 5.02
C ALA A 308 -7.95 -3.25 6.33
N HIS A 309 -7.60 -3.93 7.41
CA HIS A 309 -7.27 -3.29 8.68
C HIS A 309 -6.02 -2.41 8.56
N GLU A 310 -4.95 -2.91 7.91
CA GLU A 310 -3.75 -2.09 7.72
C GLU A 310 -3.99 -0.90 6.79
N LEU A 311 -4.89 -1.01 5.81
CA LEU A 311 -5.34 0.13 5.01
C LEU A 311 -6.09 1.17 5.85
N GLN A 312 -6.91 0.74 6.81
CA GLN A 312 -7.57 1.66 7.76
C GLN A 312 -6.54 2.33 8.69
N CYS A 313 -5.49 1.63 9.11
CA CYS A 313 -4.40 2.24 9.87
C CYS A 313 -3.72 3.35 9.06
N VAL A 314 -3.40 3.07 7.79
CA VAL A 314 -2.80 4.07 6.88
C VAL A 314 -3.74 5.26 6.69
N GLN A 315 -5.03 5.02 6.47
CA GLN A 315 -6.04 6.06 6.38
C GLN A 315 -6.01 7.00 7.60
N LYS A 316 -6.03 6.45 8.83
CA LYS A 316 -6.01 7.26 10.06
C LYS A 316 -4.76 8.13 10.19
N GLU A 317 -3.60 7.58 9.80
CA GLU A 317 -2.36 8.36 9.79
C GLU A 317 -2.38 9.46 8.74
N MET A 318 -3.02 9.23 7.59
CA MET A 318 -3.19 10.24 6.55
C MET A 318 -4.18 11.35 6.97
N GLU A 319 -5.28 10.99 7.63
CA GLU A 319 -6.21 11.96 8.24
C GLU A 319 -5.49 12.84 9.27
N GLY A 320 -4.59 12.26 10.07
CA GLY A 320 -3.74 13.03 11.00
C GLY A 320 -2.73 13.95 10.31
N LEU A 321 -2.26 13.61 9.11
CA LEU A 321 -1.28 14.39 8.34
C LEU A 321 -1.91 15.54 7.54
N PHE A 322 -3.03 15.27 6.87
CA PHE A 322 -3.63 16.19 5.89
C PHE A 322 -4.97 16.77 6.36
N GLY A 323 -5.54 16.28 7.47
CA GLY A 323 -6.87 16.63 7.94
C GLY A 323 -7.97 15.78 7.31
N VAL A 324 -9.20 16.01 7.77
CA VAL A 324 -10.43 15.42 7.24
C VAL A 324 -11.21 16.49 6.49
N LEU A 325 -11.66 16.20 5.27
CA LEU A 325 -12.49 17.11 4.51
C LEU A 325 -13.96 16.89 4.90
N ASN A 326 -14.48 17.72 5.80
CA ASN A 326 -15.89 17.68 6.18
C ASN A 326 -16.76 18.20 5.02
N ASP A 327 -17.82 17.45 4.66
CA ASP A 327 -18.74 17.80 3.56
C ASP A 327 -19.37 19.20 3.70
N GLU A 328 -19.51 19.73 4.93
CA GLU A 328 -20.04 21.07 5.17
C GLU A 328 -19.10 22.21 4.71
N SER A 329 -17.82 21.92 4.49
CA SER A 329 -16.83 22.90 4.00
C SER A 329 -16.87 23.12 2.48
N LEU A 330 -17.59 22.24 1.76
CA LEU A 330 -17.73 22.30 0.30
C LEU A 330 -18.97 23.06 -0.17
N LEU A 331 -19.77 23.63 0.74
CA LEU A 331 -20.83 24.56 0.36
C LEU A 331 -20.21 25.88 -0.09
N LEU A 332 -19.92 25.96 -1.39
CA LEU A 332 -19.72 27.24 -2.09
C LEU A 332 -20.92 28.14 -1.80
N ARG A 333 -20.68 29.20 -1.03
CA ARG A 333 -21.63 30.27 -0.77
C ARG A 333 -21.56 31.33 -1.86
#